data_AF-A0A921VA88-F1
#
_entry.id   AF-A0A921VA88-F1
#
_cell.length_a   1.000
_cell.length_b   1.000
_cell.length_c   1.000
_cell.angle_alpha   90.00
_cell.angle_beta   90.00
_cell.angle_gamma   90.00
#
_symmetry.space_group_name_H-M   'P 1'
#
loop_
_entity.id
_entity.type
_entity.pdbx_description
1 polymer ?
#
loop_
_entity_poly.entity_id
_entity_poly.type
_entity_poly.pdbx_seq_one_letter_code
_entity_poly.pdbx_strand_id
1 'polypeptide(L)'
;MPVLDDNGGEEHLDIEFDEASVNDPETNSANSSVKTVPSKAPSSKPASEMQQLEELHFIENQKELVALQRLDDKCAQLQQEGRYTEALELGEMCNLLAMTYLQQEAFRVVLELLKKAEILTERHPAGRAVTLNNLACYYRRQGNLHKALTYLTEALKIEARLDNLPNKADTHLNMCAVLSQLGKHQSALGHAQSALVFLHEELQLGLSDTTGSSPTNKPGAKSSEKIEQNVKLDRVAVLGIAYHNVGVEQEFLKCWDLSLQSYKKGMQITSTYLGDSHGIVITLQNSLLSAKRSMASKIRTSGTRGDGVSLPNISSARSGVKSAGSKPKAKKVIRSKDESPTKLPVAYNNNGSNNNRY
;
A
#
# COMPACT_ATOMS: atom_id res chain seq x y z
N MET A 1 4.61 -68.87 -15.72
CA MET A 1 3.38 -69.45 -15.13
C MET A 1 3.37 -69.13 -13.64
N PRO A 2 2.23 -68.74 -13.04
CA PRO A 2 0.93 -68.30 -13.61
C PRO A 2 0.73 -66.76 -13.39
N VAL A 3 -0.03 -65.94 -14.13
CA VAL A 3 -1.33 -65.98 -14.86
C VAL A 3 -2.56 -66.17 -13.96
N LEU A 4 -3.29 -65.08 -13.71
CA LEU A 4 -4.75 -64.92 -13.54
C LEU A 4 -4.98 -63.38 -13.71
N ASP A 5 -5.54 -62.84 -14.80
CA ASP A 5 -6.91 -62.90 -15.33
C ASP A 5 -7.98 -62.89 -14.24
N ASP A 6 -8.71 -61.77 -14.10
CA ASP A 6 -10.16 -61.80 -14.31
C ASP A 6 -10.74 -60.42 -14.69
N ASN A 7 -11.82 -60.52 -15.44
CA ASN A 7 -12.48 -59.57 -16.32
C ASN A 7 -13.87 -59.19 -15.75
N GLY A 8 -14.48 -58.13 -16.28
CA GLY A 8 -15.92 -57.84 -16.14
C GLY A 8 -16.25 -56.70 -15.16
N GLY A 9 -17.11 -55.74 -15.49
CA GLY A 9 -17.99 -55.59 -16.65
C GLY A 9 -18.58 -54.19 -16.69
N GLU A 10 -19.02 -53.83 -17.89
CA GLU A 10 -19.69 -52.59 -18.29
C GLU A 10 -21.04 -52.40 -17.56
N GLU A 11 -21.39 -51.16 -17.24
CA GLU A 11 -22.78 -50.70 -17.29
C GLU A 11 -22.84 -49.36 -18.03
N HIS A 12 -23.25 -49.48 -19.30
CA HIS A 12 -23.85 -48.44 -20.12
C HIS A 12 -25.19 -48.03 -19.48
N LEU A 13 -25.41 -46.72 -19.31
CA LEU A 13 -26.76 -46.17 -19.15
C LEU A 13 -26.96 -45.12 -20.25
N ASP A 14 -27.57 -45.61 -21.32
CA ASP A 14 -28.21 -44.83 -22.35
C ASP A 14 -29.45 -44.14 -21.78
N ILE A 15 -29.58 -42.82 -22.00
CA ILE A 15 -30.86 -42.12 -21.89
C ILE A 15 -31.06 -41.37 -23.20
N GLU A 16 -31.88 -41.98 -24.06
CA GLU A 16 -32.43 -41.38 -25.27
C GLU A 16 -33.57 -40.39 -24.94
N PHE A 17 -33.55 -39.30 -25.70
CA PHE A 17 -34.65 -38.53 -26.32
C PHE A 17 -35.96 -38.26 -25.58
N ASP A 18 -36.36 -36.98 -25.59
CA ASP A 18 -37.64 -36.59 -26.17
C ASP A 18 -37.57 -35.17 -26.76
N GLU A 19 -37.64 -35.09 -28.08
CA GLU A 19 -38.03 -33.90 -28.83
C GLU A 19 -39.56 -33.78 -28.79
N ALA A 20 -40.08 -32.60 -28.45
CA ALA A 20 -41.47 -32.27 -28.73
C ALA A 20 -41.59 -30.87 -29.32
N SER A 21 -42.08 -30.90 -30.56
CA SER A 21 -42.44 -29.87 -31.52
C SER A 21 -43.25 -28.66 -31.01
N VAL A 22 -42.91 -27.50 -31.57
CA VAL A 22 -43.76 -26.60 -32.38
C VAL A 22 -45.26 -26.55 -32.06
N ASN A 23 -45.76 -25.36 -31.70
CA ASN A 23 -47.00 -24.78 -32.26
C ASN A 23 -47.22 -23.33 -31.76
N ASP A 24 -46.97 -22.37 -32.66
CA ASP A 24 -47.79 -21.17 -32.84
C ASP A 24 -48.87 -21.55 -33.89
N PRO A 25 -50.11 -20.99 -33.91
CA PRO A 25 -50.26 -19.57 -34.23
C PRO A 25 -51.55 -18.83 -33.74
N GLU A 26 -51.43 -17.50 -33.82
CA GLU A 26 -52.40 -16.52 -34.35
C GLU A 26 -53.73 -16.12 -33.66
N THR A 27 -53.88 -14.78 -33.62
CA THR A 27 -55.10 -13.95 -33.77
C THR A 27 -56.00 -13.73 -32.54
N ASN A 28 -56.23 -12.46 -32.14
CA ASN A 28 -57.36 -11.68 -32.65
C ASN A 28 -57.37 -10.20 -32.15
N SER A 29 -58.08 -9.38 -32.91
CA SER A 29 -58.14 -7.92 -32.97
C SER A 29 -59.25 -7.29 -32.07
N ALA A 30 -59.07 -5.98 -31.77
CA ALA A 30 -60.04 -4.96 -31.34
C ALA A 30 -60.68 -5.11 -29.93
N ASN A 31 -60.91 -4.06 -29.12
CA ASN A 31 -61.58 -2.80 -29.46
C ASN A 31 -61.46 -1.71 -28.37
N SER A 32 -61.56 -0.44 -28.81
CA SER A 32 -62.11 0.79 -28.19
C SER A 32 -61.65 1.33 -26.80
N SER A 33 -60.98 2.48 -26.86
CA SER A 33 -61.27 3.78 -26.20
C SER A 33 -61.78 3.84 -24.76
N VAL A 34 -61.05 4.55 -23.87
CA VAL A 34 -61.51 5.72 -23.06
C VAL A 34 -60.30 6.38 -22.38
N LYS A 35 -60.27 7.73 -22.45
CA LYS A 35 -59.28 8.63 -21.82
C LYS A 35 -59.39 8.63 -20.30
N THR A 36 -58.25 8.53 -19.59
CA THR A 36 -57.96 9.26 -18.34
C THR A 36 -56.46 9.25 -18.03
N VAL A 37 -55.85 10.43 -17.92
CA VAL A 37 -54.59 10.73 -17.19
C VAL A 37 -55.03 11.82 -16.20
N PRO A 38 -54.62 11.85 -14.91
CA PRO A 38 -53.23 11.63 -14.45
C PRO A 38 -53.06 10.88 -13.12
N SER A 39 -51.98 10.10 -12.99
CA SER A 39 -51.26 10.06 -11.71
C SER A 39 -49.78 9.90 -11.95
N LYS A 40 -49.03 10.88 -11.44
CA LYS A 40 -47.58 10.96 -11.46
C LYS A 40 -47.09 9.92 -10.45
N ALA A 41 -46.64 8.76 -10.94
CA ALA A 41 -46.01 7.76 -10.10
C ALA A 41 -44.79 8.39 -9.38
N PRO A 42 -44.63 8.21 -8.06
CA PRO A 42 -43.40 8.60 -7.41
C PRO A 42 -42.28 7.71 -7.96
N SER A 43 -41.19 8.34 -8.37
CA SER A 43 -39.97 7.74 -8.90
C SER A 43 -39.47 6.56 -8.06
N SER A 44 -39.70 5.33 -8.52
CA SER A 44 -39.18 4.08 -7.95
C SER A 44 -37.77 3.74 -8.47
N LYS A 45 -36.89 4.75 -8.65
CA LYS A 45 -35.57 4.56 -9.26
C LYS A 45 -34.46 3.95 -8.39
N PRO A 46 -34.44 4.04 -7.04
CA PRO A 46 -33.25 3.59 -6.31
C PRO A 46 -33.14 2.05 -6.19
N ALA A 47 -34.25 1.31 -6.30
CA ALA A 47 -34.24 -0.15 -6.16
C ALA A 47 -33.74 -0.89 -7.42
N SER A 48 -34.02 -0.37 -8.62
CA SER A 48 -33.55 -1.00 -9.87
C SER A 48 -32.06 -0.72 -10.13
N GLU A 49 -31.57 0.46 -9.73
CA GLU A 49 -30.15 0.82 -9.86
C GLU A 49 -29.27 -0.03 -8.92
N MET A 50 -29.73 -0.30 -7.70
CA MET A 50 -29.07 -1.22 -6.75
C MET A 50 -29.00 -2.65 -7.29
N GLN A 51 -30.10 -3.19 -7.82
CA GLN A 51 -30.12 -4.53 -8.41
C GLN A 51 -29.19 -4.64 -9.63
N GLN A 52 -29.15 -3.62 -10.49
CA GLN A 52 -28.23 -3.58 -11.63
C GLN A 52 -26.77 -3.51 -11.17
N LEU A 53 -26.46 -2.78 -10.09
CA LEU A 53 -25.12 -2.75 -9.50
C LEU A 53 -24.71 -4.10 -8.92
N GLU A 54 -25.63 -4.78 -8.23
CA GLU A 54 -25.40 -6.12 -7.67
C GLU A 54 -25.17 -7.16 -8.77
N GLU A 55 -25.95 -7.10 -9.86
CA GLU A 55 -25.79 -7.98 -11.01
C GLU A 55 -24.48 -7.72 -11.76
N LEU A 56 -24.10 -6.45 -11.96
CA LEU A 56 -22.80 -6.07 -12.52
C LEU A 56 -21.65 -6.58 -11.65
N HIS A 57 -21.71 -6.35 -10.33
CA HIS A 57 -20.70 -6.82 -9.39
C HIS A 57 -20.62 -8.36 -9.35
N PHE A 58 -21.75 -9.05 -9.49
CA PHE A 58 -21.79 -10.51 -9.60
C PHE A 58 -21.11 -10.99 -10.89
N ILE A 59 -21.39 -10.37 -12.04
CA ILE A 59 -20.76 -10.69 -13.33
C ILE A 59 -19.26 -10.41 -13.27
N GLU A 60 -18.84 -9.29 -12.66
CA GLU A 60 -17.43 -8.94 -12.48
C GLU A 60 -16.70 -9.98 -11.63
N ASN A 61 -17.28 -10.38 -10.49
CA ASN A 61 -16.73 -11.43 -9.65
C ASN A 61 -16.62 -12.78 -10.39
N GLN A 62 -17.58 -13.13 -11.24
CA GLN A 62 -17.52 -14.35 -12.04
C GLN A 62 -16.38 -14.30 -13.06
N LYS A 63 -16.18 -13.15 -13.73
CA LYS A 63 -15.05 -12.95 -14.65
C LYS A 63 -13.70 -13.04 -13.94
N GLU A 64 -13.58 -12.45 -12.76
CA GLU A 64 -12.37 -12.53 -11.93
C GLU A 64 -12.05 -13.97 -11.52
N LEU A 65 -13.06 -14.74 -11.10
CA LEU A 65 -12.88 -16.14 -10.72
C LEU A 65 -12.36 -16.98 -11.90
N VAL A 66 -12.95 -16.82 -13.08
CA VAL A 66 -12.51 -17.52 -14.30
C VAL A 66 -11.09 -17.10 -14.69
N ALA A 67 -10.75 -15.81 -14.57
CA ALA A 67 -9.41 -15.33 -14.85
C ALA A 67 -8.36 -15.92 -13.88
N LEU A 68 -8.68 -15.98 -12.59
CA LEU A 68 -7.84 -16.60 -11.57
C LEU A 68 -7.66 -18.10 -11.82
N GLN A 69 -8.72 -18.82 -12.22
CA GLN A 69 -8.64 -20.24 -12.55
C GLN A 69 -7.72 -20.48 -13.76
N ARG A 70 -7.87 -19.71 -14.85
CA ARG A 70 -6.97 -19.78 -16.01
C ARG A 70 -5.52 -19.53 -15.63
N LEU A 71 -5.31 -18.62 -14.67
CA LEU A 71 -3.99 -18.33 -14.15
C LEU A 71 -3.43 -19.51 -13.35
N ASP A 72 -4.24 -20.27 -12.59
CA ASP A 72 -3.80 -21.51 -11.92
C ASP A 72 -3.31 -22.54 -12.93
N ASP A 73 -4.11 -22.81 -13.95
CA ASP A 73 -3.77 -23.77 -15.00
C ASP A 73 -2.45 -23.36 -15.68
N LYS A 74 -2.27 -22.06 -15.93
CA LYS A 74 -1.05 -21.54 -16.54
C LYS A 74 0.17 -21.66 -15.63
N CYS A 75 0.03 -21.38 -14.33
CA CYS A 75 1.10 -21.56 -13.35
C CYS A 75 1.57 -23.02 -13.31
N ALA A 76 0.62 -23.97 -13.21
CA ALA A 76 0.93 -25.39 -13.18
C ALA A 76 1.63 -25.85 -14.46
N GLN A 77 1.15 -25.40 -15.62
CA GLN A 77 1.76 -25.71 -16.91
C GLN A 77 3.22 -25.22 -16.98
N LEU A 78 3.48 -23.95 -16.66
CA LEU A 78 4.83 -23.37 -16.75
C LEU A 78 5.83 -24.08 -15.83
N GLN A 79 5.38 -24.54 -14.67
CA GLN A 79 6.22 -25.32 -13.75
C GLN A 79 6.51 -26.73 -14.29
N GLN A 80 5.50 -27.42 -14.84
CA GLN A 80 5.68 -28.75 -15.44
C GLN A 80 6.60 -28.70 -16.67
N GLU A 81 6.45 -27.69 -17.52
CA GLU A 81 7.27 -27.48 -18.72
C GLU A 81 8.68 -26.94 -18.40
N GLY A 82 8.96 -26.56 -17.15
CA GLY A 82 10.25 -25.99 -16.75
C GLY A 82 10.54 -24.63 -17.37
N ARG A 83 9.51 -23.88 -17.77
CA ARG A 83 9.62 -22.56 -18.43
C ARG A 83 9.78 -21.44 -17.41
N TYR A 84 10.89 -21.49 -16.68
CA TYR A 84 11.10 -20.63 -15.50
C TYR A 84 11.19 -19.13 -15.82
N THR A 85 11.65 -18.74 -17.01
CA THR A 85 11.69 -17.31 -17.40
C THR A 85 10.29 -16.74 -17.56
N GLU A 86 9.39 -17.46 -18.23
CA GLU A 86 8.00 -17.03 -18.40
C GLU A 86 7.23 -17.11 -17.08
N ALA A 87 7.56 -18.09 -16.24
CA ALA A 87 7.02 -18.15 -14.88
C ALA A 87 7.40 -16.89 -14.07
N LEU A 88 8.65 -16.43 -14.18
CA LEU A 88 9.10 -15.21 -13.53
C LEU A 88 8.32 -13.98 -14.03
N GLU A 89 8.23 -13.80 -15.35
CA GLU A 89 7.49 -12.68 -15.96
C GLU A 89 6.01 -12.68 -15.51
N LEU A 90 5.37 -13.85 -15.49
CA LEU A 90 4.00 -14.00 -15.00
C LEU A 90 3.89 -13.68 -13.49
N GLY A 91 4.88 -14.08 -12.69
CA GLY A 91 4.93 -13.79 -11.26
C GLY A 91 5.10 -12.31 -10.97
N GLU A 92 5.91 -11.60 -11.76
CA GLU A 92 6.07 -10.15 -11.70
C GLU A 92 4.78 -9.41 -12.06
N MET A 93 4.07 -9.88 -13.10
CA MET A 93 2.74 -9.36 -13.45
C MET A 93 1.72 -9.57 -12.34
N CYS A 94 1.71 -10.75 -11.70
CA CYS A 94 0.86 -11.03 -10.54
C CYS A 94 1.16 -10.07 -9.38
N ASN A 95 2.43 -9.81 -9.10
CA ASN A 95 2.86 -8.86 -8.08
C ASN A 95 2.36 -7.43 -8.35
N LEU A 96 2.52 -6.95 -9.58
CA LEU A 96 2.08 -5.62 -9.98
C LEU A 96 0.55 -5.47 -9.85
N LEU A 97 -0.18 -6.47 -10.35
CA LEU A 97 -1.64 -6.48 -10.30
C LEU A 97 -2.14 -6.57 -8.85
N ALA A 98 -1.50 -7.39 -8.02
CA ALA A 98 -1.80 -7.50 -6.59
C ALA A 98 -1.64 -6.15 -5.88
N MET A 99 -0.58 -5.39 -6.16
CA MET A 99 -0.40 -4.07 -5.56
C MET A 99 -1.46 -3.08 -6.03
N THR A 100 -1.90 -3.16 -7.29
CA THR A 100 -3.01 -2.34 -7.81
C THR A 100 -4.32 -2.65 -7.09
N TYR A 101 -4.70 -3.93 -6.96
CA TYR A 101 -5.90 -4.33 -6.22
C TYR A 101 -5.82 -4.06 -4.72
N LEU A 102 -4.62 -4.03 -4.14
CA LEU A 102 -4.43 -3.69 -2.73
C LEU A 102 -4.83 -2.23 -2.44
N GLN A 103 -4.65 -1.31 -3.40
CA GLN A 103 -5.12 0.08 -3.29
C GLN A 103 -6.64 0.18 -3.31
N GLN A 104 -7.29 -0.74 -4.02
CA GLN A 104 -8.75 -0.86 -4.10
C GLN A 104 -9.33 -1.67 -2.94
N GLU A 105 -8.49 -2.16 -2.03
CA GLU A 105 -8.87 -2.99 -0.89
C GLU A 105 -9.57 -4.31 -1.27
N ALA A 106 -9.33 -4.80 -2.50
CA ALA A 106 -9.83 -6.07 -3.01
C ALA A 106 -8.99 -7.25 -2.47
N PHE A 107 -8.96 -7.40 -1.14
CA PHE A 107 -8.02 -8.27 -0.42
C PHE A 107 -8.06 -9.75 -0.83
N ARG A 108 -9.22 -10.25 -1.28
CA ARG A 108 -9.36 -11.62 -1.75
C ARG A 108 -8.50 -11.86 -2.99
N VAL A 109 -8.65 -11.00 -4.01
CA VAL A 109 -7.92 -11.08 -5.28
C VAL A 109 -6.42 -10.88 -5.04
N VAL A 110 -6.05 -9.92 -4.19
CA VAL A 110 -4.64 -9.65 -3.83
C VAL A 110 -3.95 -10.90 -3.28
N LEU A 111 -4.58 -11.60 -2.33
CA LEU A 111 -3.96 -12.77 -1.71
C LEU A 111 -3.77 -13.90 -2.73
N GLU A 112 -4.75 -14.13 -3.60
CA GLU A 112 -4.66 -15.16 -4.63
C GLU A 112 -3.58 -14.85 -5.65
N LEU A 113 -3.47 -13.60 -6.10
CA LEU A 113 -2.38 -13.17 -6.99
C LEU A 113 -1.00 -13.33 -6.34
N LEU A 114 -0.86 -12.96 -5.07
CA LEU A 114 0.44 -13.07 -4.38
C LEU A 114 0.85 -14.52 -4.10
N LYS A 115 -0.09 -15.42 -3.80
CA LYS A 115 0.21 -16.86 -3.69
C LYS A 115 0.69 -17.44 -5.01
N LYS A 116 0.06 -17.05 -6.12
CA LYS A 116 0.50 -17.47 -7.46
C LYS A 116 1.88 -16.93 -7.78
N ALA A 117 2.14 -15.65 -7.49
CA ALA A 117 3.47 -15.07 -7.63
C ALA A 117 4.52 -15.81 -6.79
N GLU A 118 4.18 -16.27 -5.58
CA GLU A 118 5.10 -16.99 -4.69
C GLU A 118 5.51 -18.33 -5.29
N ILE A 119 4.55 -19.06 -5.86
CA ILE A 119 4.77 -20.33 -6.57
C ILE A 119 5.62 -20.12 -7.83
N LEU A 120 5.29 -19.10 -8.62
CA LEU A 120 5.98 -18.79 -9.88
C LEU A 120 7.41 -18.31 -9.69
N THR A 121 7.69 -17.62 -8.58
CA THR A 121 9.00 -17.06 -8.27
C THR A 121 9.85 -17.96 -7.36
N GLU A 122 9.39 -19.17 -7.01
CA GLU A 122 10.06 -20.06 -6.06
C GLU A 122 11.54 -20.32 -6.39
N ARG A 123 11.86 -20.48 -7.69
CA ARG A 123 13.22 -20.74 -8.20
C ARG A 123 14.01 -19.48 -8.53
N HIS A 124 13.44 -18.29 -8.30
CA HIS A 124 14.03 -17.00 -8.62
C HIS A 124 14.19 -16.18 -7.33
N PRO A 125 15.36 -16.26 -6.66
CA PRO A 125 15.54 -15.62 -5.35
C PRO A 125 15.15 -14.14 -5.31
N ALA A 126 15.54 -13.36 -6.33
CA ALA A 126 15.19 -11.94 -6.41
C ALA A 126 13.67 -11.72 -6.53
N GLY A 127 13.00 -12.42 -7.46
CA GLY A 127 11.55 -12.35 -7.63
C GLY A 127 10.78 -12.84 -6.39
N ARG A 128 11.30 -13.86 -5.71
CA ARG A 128 10.74 -14.36 -4.45
C ARG A 128 10.81 -13.31 -3.35
N ALA A 129 11.95 -12.63 -3.19
CA ALA A 129 12.10 -11.57 -2.19
C ALA A 129 11.06 -10.44 -2.41
N VAL A 130 10.86 -10.03 -3.67
CA VAL A 130 9.82 -9.03 -4.04
C VAL A 130 8.42 -9.53 -3.65
N THR A 131 8.10 -10.79 -3.96
CA THR A 131 6.79 -11.36 -3.62
C THR A 131 6.55 -11.42 -2.12
N LEU A 132 7.55 -11.84 -1.33
CA LEU A 132 7.46 -11.86 0.13
C LEU A 132 7.27 -10.44 0.71
N ASN A 133 7.96 -9.45 0.15
CA ASN A 133 7.78 -8.05 0.53
C ASN A 133 6.33 -7.57 0.26
N ASN A 134 5.75 -7.95 -0.88
CA ASN A 134 4.37 -7.64 -1.23
C ASN A 134 3.34 -8.37 -0.33
N LEU A 135 3.59 -9.64 0.02
CA LEU A 135 2.80 -10.37 1.03
C LEU A 135 2.84 -9.66 2.38
N ALA A 136 3.99 -9.11 2.77
CA ALA A 136 4.07 -8.32 3.99
C ALA A 136 3.24 -7.03 3.92
N CYS A 137 3.24 -6.33 2.78
CA CYS A 137 2.36 -5.18 2.56
C CYS A 137 0.88 -5.56 2.73
N TYR A 138 0.45 -6.68 2.14
CA TYR A 138 -0.89 -7.23 2.29
C TYR A 138 -1.24 -7.49 3.77
N TYR A 139 -0.41 -8.25 4.49
CA TYR A 139 -0.67 -8.57 5.89
C TYR A 139 -0.64 -7.35 6.81
N ARG A 140 0.24 -6.38 6.53
CA ARG A 140 0.26 -5.11 7.25
C ARG A 140 -1.05 -4.34 7.04
N ARG A 141 -1.56 -4.28 5.81
CA ARG A 141 -2.84 -3.61 5.48
C ARG A 141 -4.03 -4.29 6.18
N GLN A 142 -3.97 -5.61 6.34
CA GLN A 142 -4.94 -6.40 7.12
C GLN A 142 -4.74 -6.30 8.66
N GLY A 143 -3.74 -5.55 9.13
CA GLY A 143 -3.43 -5.42 10.56
C GLY A 143 -2.69 -6.61 11.17
N ASN A 144 -2.34 -7.62 10.38
CA ASN A 144 -1.54 -8.77 10.85
C ASN A 144 -0.04 -8.46 10.79
N LEU A 145 0.41 -7.62 11.73
CA LEU A 145 1.77 -7.09 11.76
C LEU A 145 2.84 -8.16 12.01
N HIS A 146 2.55 -9.17 12.82
CA HIS A 146 3.50 -10.26 13.07
C HIS A 146 3.75 -11.12 11.83
N LYS A 147 2.69 -11.42 11.07
CA LYS A 147 2.83 -12.16 9.82
C LYS A 147 3.59 -11.33 8.77
N ALA A 148 3.29 -10.03 8.67
CA ALA A 148 4.06 -9.12 7.83
C ALA A 148 5.56 -9.11 8.19
N LEU A 149 5.88 -9.08 9.48
CA LEU A 149 7.26 -9.11 9.97
C LEU A 149 7.99 -10.40 9.58
N THR A 150 7.32 -11.57 9.66
CA THR A 150 7.88 -12.85 9.22
C THR A 150 8.27 -12.81 7.75
N TYR A 151 7.36 -12.37 6.87
CA TYR A 151 7.62 -12.28 5.44
C TYR A 151 8.77 -11.31 5.11
N LEU A 152 8.83 -10.14 5.76
CA LEU A 152 9.93 -9.19 5.55
C LEU A 152 11.28 -9.75 6.02
N THR A 153 11.27 -10.52 7.11
CA THR A 153 12.49 -11.17 7.61
C THR A 153 12.99 -12.23 6.65
N GLU A 154 12.08 -13.00 6.06
CA GLU A 154 12.42 -13.98 5.02
C GLU A 154 12.92 -13.32 3.74
N ALA A 155 12.28 -12.23 3.30
CA ALA A 155 12.74 -11.43 2.18
C ALA A 155 14.20 -10.97 2.41
N LEU A 156 14.49 -10.28 3.52
CA LEU A 156 15.84 -9.80 3.86
C LEU A 156 16.89 -10.93 3.89
N LYS A 157 16.53 -12.14 4.36
CA LYS A 157 17.43 -13.31 4.34
C LYS A 157 17.77 -13.78 2.92
N ILE A 158 16.83 -13.64 1.98
CA ILE A 158 17.09 -13.92 0.57
C ILE A 158 17.97 -12.80 -0.01
N GLU A 159 17.59 -11.54 0.21
CA GLU A 159 18.31 -10.37 -0.30
C GLU A 159 19.77 -10.32 0.18
N ALA A 160 20.05 -10.72 1.42
CA ALA A 160 21.41 -10.76 1.98
C ALA A 160 22.34 -11.77 1.27
N ARG A 161 21.80 -12.70 0.48
CA ARG A 161 22.56 -13.68 -0.31
C ARG A 161 22.74 -13.25 -1.77
N LEU A 162 22.27 -12.05 -2.12
CA LEU A 162 22.30 -11.52 -3.48
C LEU A 162 23.20 -10.28 -3.51
N ASP A 163 24.25 -10.32 -4.34
CA ASP A 163 25.22 -9.23 -4.44
C ASP A 163 24.57 -7.97 -5.03
N ASN A 164 23.88 -8.13 -6.16
CA ASN A 164 23.29 -7.03 -6.96
C ASN A 164 21.76 -7.11 -6.95
N LEU A 165 21.15 -6.80 -5.82
CA LEU A 165 19.69 -6.66 -5.74
C LEU A 165 19.29 -5.19 -5.96
N PRO A 166 18.44 -4.88 -6.95
CA PRO A 166 17.83 -3.55 -7.06
C PRO A 166 16.88 -3.30 -5.87
N ASN A 167 16.66 -2.04 -5.51
CA ASN A 167 15.63 -1.64 -4.54
C ASN A 167 15.76 -2.21 -3.11
N LYS A 168 16.97 -2.53 -2.61
CA LYS A 168 17.23 -2.99 -1.23
C LYS A 168 16.58 -2.10 -0.14
N ALA A 169 16.43 -0.81 -0.44
CA ALA A 169 15.80 0.14 0.49
C ALA A 169 14.33 -0.16 0.78
N ASP A 170 13.59 -0.75 -0.15
CA ASP A 170 12.13 -0.85 -0.07
C ASP A 170 11.70 -1.85 1.01
N THR A 171 12.36 -3.01 1.09
CA THR A 171 12.14 -4.01 2.14
C THR A 171 12.45 -3.43 3.52
N HIS A 172 13.50 -2.62 3.64
CA HIS A 172 13.84 -1.91 4.88
C HIS A 172 12.79 -0.86 5.27
N LEU A 173 12.21 -0.12 4.31
CA LEU A 173 11.14 0.84 4.61
C LEU A 173 9.86 0.14 5.09
N ASN A 174 9.50 -0.99 4.48
CA ASN A 174 8.36 -1.79 4.94
C ASN A 174 8.62 -2.38 6.33
N MET A 175 9.84 -2.83 6.60
CA MET A 175 10.26 -3.27 7.93
C MET A 175 10.15 -2.16 8.97
N CYS A 176 10.63 -0.96 8.67
CA CYS A 176 10.45 0.21 9.52
C CYS A 176 8.98 0.45 9.84
N ALA A 177 8.11 0.45 8.82
CA ALA A 177 6.70 0.74 9.02
C ALA A 177 5.98 -0.32 9.87
N VAL A 178 6.27 -1.61 9.69
CA VAL A 178 5.72 -2.69 10.52
C VAL A 178 6.21 -2.58 11.97
N LEU A 179 7.51 -2.36 12.17
CA LEU A 179 8.10 -2.22 13.51
C LEU A 179 7.58 -0.99 14.25
N SER A 180 7.39 0.12 13.54
CA SER A 180 6.80 1.35 14.08
C SER A 180 5.37 1.12 14.59
N GLN A 181 4.53 0.43 13.80
CA GLN A 181 3.17 0.06 14.21
C GLN A 181 3.14 -0.91 15.40
N LEU A 182 4.20 -1.72 15.57
CA LEU A 182 4.41 -2.58 16.75
C LEU A 182 5.01 -1.82 17.95
N GLY A 183 5.27 -0.51 17.85
CA GLY A 183 5.90 0.30 18.90
C GLY A 183 7.40 0.05 19.09
N LYS A 184 8.05 -0.68 18.19
CA LYS A 184 9.48 -1.00 18.23
C LYS A 184 10.32 0.09 17.56
N HIS A 185 10.20 1.32 18.06
CA HIS A 185 10.73 2.52 17.40
C HIS A 185 12.26 2.52 17.19
N GLN A 186 13.03 1.95 18.12
CA GLN A 186 14.49 1.88 17.97
C GLN A 186 14.90 0.97 16.80
N SER A 187 14.24 -0.19 16.66
CA SER A 187 14.48 -1.10 15.55
C SER A 187 13.96 -0.51 14.23
N ALA A 188 12.79 0.14 14.25
CA ALA A 188 12.23 0.83 13.09
C ALA A 188 13.19 1.91 12.55
N LEU A 189 13.74 2.74 13.44
CA LEU A 189 14.74 3.75 13.10
C LEU A 189 15.96 3.13 12.41
N GLY A 190 16.48 2.02 12.93
CA GLY A 190 17.60 1.30 12.32
C GLY A 190 17.32 0.90 10.88
N HIS A 191 16.14 0.32 10.62
CA HIS A 191 15.76 -0.05 9.25
C HIS A 191 15.55 1.17 8.33
N ALA A 192 14.96 2.27 8.83
CA ALA A 192 14.84 3.51 8.05
C ALA A 192 16.20 4.12 7.70
N GLN A 193 17.18 4.05 8.61
CA GLN A 193 18.55 4.48 8.36
C GLN A 193 19.27 3.60 7.35
N SER A 194 19.12 2.27 7.42
CA SER A 194 19.63 1.37 6.37
C SER A 194 19.04 1.69 5.00
N ALA A 195 17.73 1.96 4.92
CA ALA A 195 17.09 2.37 3.67
C ALA A 195 17.70 3.68 3.12
N LEU A 196 17.97 4.67 3.97
CA LEU A 196 18.66 5.90 3.55
C LEU A 196 20.04 5.61 2.96
N VAL A 197 20.83 4.73 3.58
CA VAL A 197 22.16 4.36 3.08
C VAL A 197 22.07 3.74 1.69
N PHE A 198 21.19 2.76 1.51
CA PHE A 198 20.99 2.12 0.20
C PHE A 198 20.52 3.10 -0.87
N LEU A 199 19.61 4.02 -0.54
CA LEU A 199 19.12 5.02 -1.50
C LEU A 199 20.19 6.02 -1.90
N HIS A 200 21.05 6.44 -0.96
CA HIS A 200 22.18 7.31 -1.29
C HIS A 200 23.20 6.60 -2.18
N GLU A 201 23.53 5.35 -1.88
CA GLU A 201 24.43 4.54 -2.69
C GLU A 201 23.88 4.37 -4.12
N GLU A 202 22.60 4.02 -4.24
CA GLU A 202 21.93 3.83 -5.53
C GLU A 202 21.90 5.12 -6.37
N LEU A 203 21.52 6.25 -5.75
CA LEU A 203 21.48 7.54 -6.44
C LEU A 203 22.88 8.04 -6.80
N GLN A 204 23.90 7.75 -5.98
CA GLN A 204 25.28 8.15 -6.27
C GLN A 204 25.89 7.34 -7.42
N LEU A 205 25.63 6.03 -7.47
CA LEU A 205 26.03 5.17 -8.58
C LEU A 205 25.27 5.54 -9.88
N GLY A 206 23.99 5.87 -9.79
CA GLY A 206 23.19 6.34 -10.93
C GLY A 206 23.58 7.74 -11.46
N LEU A 207 24.36 8.51 -10.68
CA LEU A 207 24.93 9.80 -11.09
C LEU A 207 26.29 9.63 -11.79
N SER A 208 27.10 8.63 -11.43
CA SER A 208 28.42 8.42 -12.07
C SER A 208 28.34 8.03 -13.55
N ASP A 209 27.32 7.27 -13.96
CA ASP A 209 27.16 6.84 -15.36
C ASP A 209 26.80 7.99 -16.32
N THR A 210 26.30 9.12 -15.78
CA THR A 210 25.93 10.30 -16.57
C THR A 210 27.11 11.22 -16.90
N THR A 211 28.29 10.99 -16.32
CA THR A 211 29.46 11.85 -16.51
C THR A 211 30.42 11.40 -17.62
N GLY A 212 30.16 10.25 -18.27
CA GLY A 212 31.05 9.65 -19.28
C GLY A 212 30.49 9.43 -20.68
N SER A 213 29.18 9.61 -20.92
CA SER A 213 28.59 9.31 -22.24
C SER A 213 28.32 10.57 -23.05
N SER A 214 29.23 10.86 -23.98
CA SER A 214 29.05 11.83 -25.07
C SER A 214 27.77 11.50 -25.88
N PRO A 215 26.96 12.49 -26.31
CA PRO A 215 25.67 12.25 -26.92
C PRO A 215 25.82 11.70 -28.34
N THR A 216 25.83 10.38 -28.50
CA THR A 216 25.60 9.78 -29.82
C THR A 216 24.10 9.76 -30.09
N ASN A 217 23.65 10.70 -30.92
CA ASN A 217 22.29 10.80 -31.45
C ASN A 217 21.87 9.48 -32.13
N LYS A 218 21.17 8.59 -31.40
CA LYS A 218 20.38 7.50 -31.97
C LYS A 218 18.88 7.83 -31.86
N PRO A 219 18.10 7.74 -32.95
CA PRO A 219 16.66 7.98 -32.95
C PRO A 219 15.96 6.80 -32.25
N GLY A 220 15.81 6.94 -30.92
CA GLY A 220 15.34 5.91 -29.99
C GLY A 220 15.78 6.20 -28.54
N ALA A 221 16.81 7.03 -28.35
CA ALA A 221 17.37 7.37 -27.04
C ALA A 221 16.47 8.27 -26.16
N LYS A 222 15.52 9.02 -26.74
CA LYS A 222 14.69 9.98 -25.99
C LYS A 222 13.69 9.31 -25.04
N SER A 223 13.17 8.13 -25.39
CA SER A 223 12.24 7.38 -24.53
C SER A 223 12.98 6.71 -23.38
N SER A 224 14.13 6.08 -23.66
CA SER A 224 14.97 5.45 -22.63
C SER A 224 15.54 6.46 -21.64
N GLU A 225 15.99 7.62 -22.11
CA GLU A 225 16.51 8.71 -21.25
C GLU A 225 15.41 9.31 -20.36
N LYS A 226 14.20 9.49 -20.91
CA LYS A 226 13.04 9.94 -20.12
C LYS A 226 12.61 8.91 -19.07
N ILE A 227 12.68 7.62 -19.39
CA ILE A 227 12.37 6.53 -18.44
C ILE A 227 13.42 6.52 -17.32
N GLU A 228 14.71 6.58 -17.65
CA GLU A 228 15.79 6.61 -16.66
C GLU A 228 15.68 7.83 -15.73
N GLN A 229 15.36 8.99 -16.30
CA GLN A 229 15.13 10.20 -15.51
C GLN A 229 13.93 10.06 -14.57
N ASN A 230 12.82 9.48 -15.03
CA ASN A 230 11.65 9.23 -14.18
C ASN A 230 11.98 8.27 -13.03
N VAL A 231 12.72 7.19 -13.30
CA VAL A 231 13.18 6.25 -12.27
C VAL A 231 14.02 6.97 -11.21
N LYS A 232 14.95 7.85 -11.63
CA LYS A 232 15.74 8.66 -10.68
C LYS A 232 14.85 9.55 -9.81
N LEU A 233 13.84 10.19 -10.39
CA LEU A 233 12.87 11.01 -9.63
C LEU A 233 12.06 10.16 -8.63
N ASP A 234 11.64 8.95 -9.03
CA ASP A 234 10.94 8.02 -8.14
C ASP A 234 11.82 7.62 -6.96
N ARG A 235 13.10 7.30 -7.18
CA ARG A 235 14.04 6.98 -6.09
C ARG A 235 14.29 8.18 -5.18
N VAL A 236 14.31 9.41 -5.70
CA VAL A 236 14.34 10.62 -4.85
C VAL A 236 13.08 10.76 -4.01
N ALA A 237 11.90 10.39 -4.53
CA ALA A 237 10.68 10.37 -3.73
C ALA A 237 10.76 9.33 -2.59
N VAL A 238 11.28 8.13 -2.87
CA VAL A 238 11.55 7.10 -1.85
C VAL A 238 12.54 7.59 -0.79
N LEU A 239 13.59 8.32 -1.20
CA LEU A 239 14.53 8.96 -0.27
C LEU A 239 13.82 9.96 0.65
N GLY A 240 12.87 10.75 0.13
CA GLY A 240 12.02 11.62 0.93
C GLY A 240 11.23 10.87 2.00
N ILE A 241 10.64 9.73 1.63
CA ILE A 241 9.89 8.86 2.55
C ILE A 241 10.81 8.30 3.64
N ALA A 242 12.02 7.87 3.27
CA ALA A 242 13.00 7.37 4.23
C ALA A 242 13.38 8.44 5.26
N TYR A 243 13.63 9.69 4.83
CA TYR A 243 13.88 10.80 5.75
C TYR A 243 12.68 11.11 6.65
N HIS A 244 11.47 11.04 6.11
CA HIS A 244 10.25 11.21 6.90
C HIS A 244 10.15 10.14 7.99
N ASN A 245 10.32 8.85 7.63
CA ASN A 245 10.28 7.75 8.60
C ASN A 245 11.35 7.90 9.69
N VAL A 246 12.58 8.26 9.33
CA VAL A 246 13.64 8.55 10.31
C VAL A 246 13.21 9.67 11.27
N GLY A 247 12.62 10.76 10.76
CA GLY A 247 12.13 11.85 11.59
C GLY A 247 11.02 11.41 12.54
N VAL A 248 10.05 10.62 12.05
CA VAL A 248 8.93 10.09 12.86
C VAL A 248 9.45 9.21 13.99
N GLU A 249 10.35 8.27 13.69
CA GLU A 249 10.90 7.39 14.73
C GLU A 249 11.74 8.16 15.75
N GLN A 250 12.47 9.20 15.32
CA GLN A 250 13.19 10.09 16.23
C GLN A 250 12.25 10.88 17.14
N GLU A 251 11.06 11.29 16.66
CA GLU A 251 10.03 11.90 17.51
C GLU A 251 9.50 10.93 18.56
N PHE A 252 9.20 9.68 18.20
CA PHE A 252 8.80 8.65 19.15
C PHE A 252 9.89 8.39 20.22
N LEU A 253 11.15 8.45 19.82
CA LEU A 253 12.32 8.31 20.71
C LEU A 253 12.68 9.60 21.46
N LYS A 254 11.93 10.70 21.26
CA LYS A 254 12.13 12.02 21.89
C LYS A 254 13.44 12.72 21.50
N CYS A 255 14.03 12.36 20.38
CA CYS A 255 15.21 12.98 19.78
C CYS A 255 14.81 14.15 18.86
N TRP A 256 14.22 15.20 19.43
CA TRP A 256 13.57 16.29 18.69
C TRP A 256 14.51 17.06 17.75
N ASP A 257 15.75 17.33 18.19
CA ASP A 257 16.70 18.06 17.35
C ASP A 257 17.09 17.25 16.11
N LEU A 258 17.23 15.94 16.26
CA LEU A 258 17.53 15.04 15.16
C LEU A 258 16.34 14.91 14.20
N SER A 259 15.10 14.83 14.72
CA SER A 259 13.92 14.73 13.85
C SER A 259 13.76 15.95 12.96
N LEU A 260 13.98 17.16 13.50
CA LEU A 260 13.97 18.39 12.71
C LEU A 260 15.04 18.39 11.61
N GLN A 261 16.24 17.89 11.92
CA GLN A 261 17.32 17.79 10.93
C GLN A 261 16.96 16.80 9.82
N SER A 262 16.42 15.64 10.18
CA SER A 262 15.98 14.61 9.23
C SER A 262 14.91 15.13 8.27
N TYR A 263 13.84 15.75 8.79
CA TYR A 263 12.80 16.34 7.95
C TYR A 263 13.34 17.47 7.06
N LYS A 264 14.16 18.37 7.61
CA LYS A 264 14.75 19.48 6.85
C LYS A 264 15.62 18.98 5.71
N LYS A 265 16.47 17.97 5.97
CA LYS A 265 17.37 17.39 4.96
C LYS A 265 16.57 16.69 3.86
N GLY A 266 15.59 15.87 4.22
CA GLY A 266 14.71 15.23 3.26
C GLY A 266 13.96 16.24 2.39
N MET A 267 13.41 17.28 3.01
CA MET A 267 12.67 18.34 2.31
C MET A 267 13.57 19.09 1.32
N GLN A 268 14.78 19.48 1.74
CA GLN A 268 15.71 20.22 0.89
C GLN A 268 16.11 19.41 -0.35
N ILE A 269 16.47 18.13 -0.15
CA ILE A 269 16.85 17.25 -1.25
C ILE A 269 15.66 17.06 -2.19
N THR A 270 14.50 16.64 -1.66
CA THR A 270 13.33 16.36 -2.50
C THR A 270 12.79 17.59 -3.21
N SER A 271 12.78 18.77 -2.57
CA SER A 271 12.42 20.05 -3.20
C SER A 271 13.31 20.38 -4.40
N THR A 272 14.62 20.13 -4.27
CA THR A 272 15.60 20.43 -5.34
C THR A 272 15.33 19.62 -6.61
N TYR A 273 14.92 18.35 -6.50
CA TYR A 273 14.74 17.47 -7.65
C TYR A 273 13.29 17.33 -8.11
N LEU A 274 12.32 17.35 -7.20
CA LEU A 274 10.90 17.10 -7.49
C LEU A 274 10.06 18.38 -7.54
N GLY A 275 10.58 19.50 -7.02
CA GLY A 275 9.87 20.76 -6.87
C GLY A 275 8.97 20.84 -5.62
N ASP A 276 8.67 22.06 -5.20
CA ASP A 276 7.97 22.35 -3.93
C ASP A 276 6.51 21.88 -3.89
N SER A 277 5.87 21.70 -5.05
CA SER A 277 4.48 21.23 -5.16
C SER A 277 4.34 19.71 -5.05
N HIS A 278 5.45 18.96 -5.03
CA HIS A 278 5.39 17.50 -4.96
C HIS A 278 4.87 17.03 -3.60
N GLY A 279 3.98 16.03 -3.59
CA GLY A 279 3.28 15.57 -2.37
C GLY A 279 4.21 15.16 -1.22
N ILE A 280 5.35 14.52 -1.51
CA ILE A 280 6.35 14.17 -0.47
C ILE A 280 7.01 15.41 0.16
N VAL A 281 7.27 16.46 -0.64
CA VAL A 281 7.90 17.69 -0.17
C VAL A 281 6.94 18.41 0.78
N ILE A 282 5.66 18.52 0.38
CA ILE A 282 4.59 19.07 1.21
C ILE A 282 4.47 18.27 2.52
N THR A 283 4.53 16.94 2.45
CA THR A 283 4.46 16.09 3.65
C THR A 283 5.62 16.35 4.61
N LEU A 284 6.85 16.42 4.10
CA LEU A 284 8.04 16.72 4.88
C LEU A 284 7.99 18.13 5.49
N GLN A 285 7.49 19.12 4.73
CA GLN A 285 7.29 20.48 5.21
C GLN A 285 6.28 20.51 6.37
N ASN A 286 5.14 19.83 6.22
CA ASN A 286 4.12 19.73 7.27
C ASN A 286 4.67 19.03 8.52
N SER A 287 5.43 17.95 8.34
CA SER A 287 6.06 17.21 9.43
C SER A 287 7.08 18.07 10.19
N LEU A 288 7.92 18.82 9.44
CA LEU A 288 8.87 19.76 10.01
C LEU A 288 8.19 20.87 10.82
N LEU A 289 7.10 21.44 10.29
CA LEU A 289 6.32 22.47 10.98
C LEU A 289 5.66 21.92 12.25
N SER A 290 5.08 20.72 12.18
CA SER A 290 4.49 20.02 13.31
C SER A 290 5.53 19.78 14.42
N ALA A 291 6.67 19.19 14.06
CA ALA A 291 7.75 18.90 15.00
C ALA A 291 8.29 20.17 15.68
N LYS A 292 8.45 21.28 14.94
CA LYS A 292 8.84 22.59 15.52
C LYS A 292 7.86 23.08 16.58
N ARG A 293 6.56 22.96 16.31
CA ARG A 293 5.51 23.37 17.27
C ARG A 293 5.54 22.48 18.51
N SER A 294 5.71 21.17 18.34
CA SER A 294 5.82 20.19 19.43
C SER A 294 7.05 20.42 20.31
N MET A 295 8.17 20.86 19.74
CA MET A 295 9.35 21.25 20.52
C MET A 295 9.08 22.54 21.31
N ALA A 296 8.53 23.57 20.67
CA ALA A 296 8.27 24.86 21.30
C ALA A 296 7.27 24.76 22.48
N SER A 297 6.26 23.89 22.39
CA SER A 297 5.32 23.65 23.50
C SER A 297 5.97 22.95 24.70
N LYS A 298 6.94 22.06 24.46
CA LYS A 298 7.68 21.35 25.51
C LYS A 298 8.65 22.27 26.25
N ILE A 299 9.32 23.19 25.55
CA ILE A 299 10.19 24.20 26.18
C ILE A 299 9.37 25.11 27.12
N ARG A 300 8.16 25.52 26.70
CA ARG A 300 7.28 26.35 27.53
C ARG A 300 6.77 25.64 28.79
N THR A 301 6.56 24.32 28.72
CA THR A 301 6.08 23.52 29.87
C THR A 301 7.22 23.09 30.80
N SER A 302 8.45 22.97 30.32
CA SER A 302 9.63 22.81 31.18
C SER A 302 10.06 24.11 31.87
N GLY A 303 9.84 25.27 31.24
CA GLY A 303 10.16 26.59 31.79
C GLY A 303 9.20 27.12 32.87
N THR A 304 8.07 26.45 33.12
CA THR A 304 7.06 26.85 34.13
C THR A 304 7.11 26.02 35.42
N ARG A 305 8.12 25.16 35.56
CA ARG A 305 8.37 24.36 36.79
C ARG A 305 9.56 24.84 37.63
N GLY A 306 10.18 25.97 37.28
CA GLY A 306 11.25 26.61 38.05
C GLY A 306 10.81 27.98 38.56
N ASP A 307 11.01 28.19 39.85
CA ASP A 307 11.05 29.47 40.57
C ASP A 307 9.73 30.24 40.71
N GLY A 308 8.99 29.85 41.75
CA GLY A 308 8.06 30.74 42.42
C GLY A 308 8.80 31.93 43.04
N VAL A 309 9.02 32.98 42.26
CA VAL A 309 9.25 34.32 42.80
C VAL A 309 7.91 35.05 42.77
N SER A 310 7.28 35.11 43.94
CA SER A 310 6.09 35.92 44.16
C SER A 310 6.42 37.41 43.91
N LEU A 311 5.79 38.00 42.91
CA LEU A 311 5.75 39.45 42.76
C LEU A 311 4.92 40.05 43.91
N PRO A 312 5.36 41.17 44.53
CA PRO A 312 4.60 41.79 45.61
C PRO A 312 3.31 42.41 45.05
N ASN A 313 2.20 41.97 45.62
CA ASN A 313 0.86 42.41 45.28
C ASN A 313 0.63 43.80 45.92
N ILE A 314 0.59 44.86 45.10
CA ILE A 314 0.21 46.20 45.56
C ILE A 314 -1.30 46.22 45.78
N SER A 315 -1.68 46.25 47.04
CA SER A 315 -3.03 46.49 47.53
C SER A 315 -3.51 47.90 47.16
N SER A 316 -4.68 48.02 46.56
CA SER A 316 -5.61 49.09 46.93
C SER A 316 -7.05 48.59 46.92
N ALA A 317 -7.76 49.00 47.96
CA ALA A 317 -9.04 48.51 48.47
C ALA A 317 -10.20 48.65 47.46
N ARG A 318 -11.32 47.91 47.57
CA ARG A 318 -12.42 48.21 48.52
C ARG A 318 -13.56 47.17 48.38
N SER A 319 -14.16 46.82 49.53
CA SER A 319 -15.54 46.30 49.78
C SER A 319 -16.05 45.15 48.89
N GLY A 320 -16.37 43.96 49.37
CA GLY A 320 -17.06 43.61 50.60
C GLY A 320 -18.36 42.88 50.22
N VAL A 321 -18.49 41.60 50.59
CA VAL A 321 -19.71 40.85 51.01
C VAL A 321 -19.39 39.35 50.95
N LYS A 322 -19.61 38.67 52.08
CA LYS A 322 -19.53 37.21 52.25
C LYS A 322 -20.79 36.55 51.70
N SER A 323 -20.71 35.39 51.03
CA SER A 323 -21.24 34.12 51.59
C SER A 323 -21.08 32.92 50.63
N ALA A 324 -21.08 31.74 51.27
CA ALA A 324 -21.48 30.42 50.80
C ALA A 324 -20.58 29.69 49.78
N GLY A 325 -19.94 28.64 50.29
CA GLY A 325 -19.09 27.73 49.54
C GLY A 325 -19.85 26.82 48.58
N SER A 326 -19.12 26.39 47.55
CA SER A 326 -19.42 25.19 46.77
C SER A 326 -18.10 24.66 46.22
N LYS A 327 -17.72 23.47 46.68
CA LYS A 327 -16.54 22.72 46.20
C LYS A 327 -16.69 22.46 44.69
N PRO A 328 -15.69 22.73 43.83
CA PRO A 328 -15.75 22.25 42.46
C PRO A 328 -15.34 20.77 42.44
N LYS A 329 -16.27 19.94 41.95
CA LYS A 329 -16.04 18.52 41.65
C LYS A 329 -14.88 18.39 40.66
N ALA A 330 -13.97 17.46 40.93
CA ALA A 330 -12.87 17.10 40.07
C ALA A 330 -13.38 16.74 38.66
N LYS A 331 -13.04 17.55 37.66
CA LYS A 331 -13.21 17.17 36.25
C LYS A 331 -12.18 16.09 35.93
N LYS A 332 -12.68 14.87 35.74
CA LYS A 332 -11.95 13.74 35.17
C LYS A 332 -11.39 14.19 33.82
N VAL A 333 -10.08 14.40 33.74
CA VAL A 333 -9.38 14.65 32.48
C VAL A 333 -9.48 13.37 31.67
N ILE A 334 -10.43 13.33 30.75
CA ILE A 334 -10.46 12.36 29.66
C ILE A 334 -9.27 12.73 28.78
N ARG A 335 -8.16 12.01 28.93
CA ARG A 335 -7.05 12.06 27.96
C ARG A 335 -7.62 11.57 26.64
N SER A 336 -7.76 12.49 25.69
CA SER A 336 -8.00 12.20 24.28
C SER A 336 -6.90 11.26 23.78
N LYS A 337 -7.28 10.03 23.45
CA LYS A 337 -6.60 9.26 22.41
C LYS A 337 -6.85 10.03 21.12
N ASP A 338 -5.88 10.79 20.64
CA ASP A 338 -5.74 11.18 19.22
C ASP A 338 -4.69 12.28 19.12
N GLU A 339 -3.43 11.88 19.05
CA GLU A 339 -2.39 12.63 18.34
C GLU A 339 -1.46 11.58 17.70
N SER A 340 -1.99 10.81 16.75
CA SER A 340 -1.15 10.04 15.84
C SER A 340 -0.49 11.03 14.87
N PRO A 341 0.85 11.05 14.72
CA PRO A 341 1.49 11.83 13.67
C PRO A 341 0.93 11.40 12.31
N THR A 342 0.71 12.41 11.46
CA THR A 342 0.12 12.38 10.13
C THR A 342 0.30 11.03 9.43
N LYS A 343 -0.78 10.25 9.31
CA LYS A 343 -0.79 9.04 8.48
C LYS A 343 -0.48 9.45 7.04
N LEU A 344 0.75 9.25 6.59
CA LEU A 344 1.00 9.03 5.17
C LEU A 344 0.08 7.89 4.71
N PRO A 345 -0.44 7.94 3.47
CA PRO A 345 -1.06 6.76 2.89
C PRO A 345 -0.10 5.58 3.04
N VAL A 346 -0.60 4.53 3.68
CA VAL A 346 0.10 3.27 3.87
C VAL A 346 0.46 2.74 2.49
N ALA A 347 1.76 2.51 2.28
CA ALA A 347 2.42 1.96 1.10
C ALA A 347 2.84 3.00 0.05
N TYR A 348 4.15 3.27 -0.01
CA TYR A 348 4.78 3.43 -1.31
C TYR A 348 4.62 2.08 -1.99
N ASN A 349 3.65 2.01 -2.90
CA ASN A 349 3.38 0.83 -3.69
C ASN A 349 4.43 0.80 -4.80
N ASN A 350 5.07 -0.35 -4.90
CA ASN A 350 5.99 -0.77 -5.94
C ASN A 350 5.28 -0.82 -7.30
N ASN A 351 4.91 0.34 -7.85
CA ASN A 351 4.55 0.43 -9.27
C ASN A 351 5.84 0.43 -10.09
N GLY A 352 6.39 -0.78 -10.26
CA GLY A 352 7.16 -1.15 -11.44
C GLY A 352 8.50 -0.43 -11.64
N SER A 353 9.53 -0.86 -10.92
CA SER A 353 10.91 -0.79 -11.45
C SER A 353 11.19 -1.86 -12.54
N ASN A 354 10.16 -2.51 -13.10
CA ASN A 354 10.30 -3.49 -14.19
C ASN A 354 9.73 -3.02 -15.53
N ASN A 355 9.86 -1.73 -15.82
CA ASN A 355 9.74 -1.26 -17.20
C ASN A 355 11.08 -1.49 -17.91
N ASN A 356 11.22 -2.65 -18.56
CA ASN A 356 11.88 -2.81 -19.86
C ASN A 356 12.03 -4.28 -20.26
N ARG A 357 11.19 -4.73 -21.21
CA ARG A 357 11.57 -5.56 -22.37
C ARG A 357 10.43 -5.59 -23.38
N TYR A 358 10.45 -4.65 -24.33
CA TYR A 358 10.08 -4.85 -25.73
C TYR A 358 10.82 -3.83 -26.60
#